data_AF-A0A661C027-F1
#
_entry.id   AF-A0A661C027-F1
#
_cell.length_a   1.000
_cell.length_b   1.000
_cell.length_c   1.000
_cell.angle_alpha   90.00
_cell.angle_beta   90.00
_cell.angle_gamma   90.00
#
_symmetry.space_group_name_H-M   'P 1'
#
loop_
_entity.id
_entity.type
_entity.pdbx_description
1 polymer ?
#
loop_
_entity_poly.entity_id
_entity_poly.type
_entity_poly.pdbx_seq_one_letter_code
_entity_poly.pdbx_strand_id
1 'polypeptide(L)'
;MIEPKLDPEVIHTQVDLLAAAIHIDRYVIDAMDRLEEEFAEIHSLTMQTFKQLSRNKHDLNDKVTSSKVVPGEDVKCNLEKITQYNEQMEKVANSPKERLQRLCACCDRSFAFYGNIIKSTDDEATKLAAQGLASDALDRIGILRQALGNECGCDNLDS
;
A
#
# COMPACT_ATOMS: atom_id res chain seq x y z
N MET A 1 -16.10 -6.95 -13.90
CA MET A 1 -14.76 -7.54 -13.65
C MET A 1 -14.50 -7.45 -12.16
N ILE A 2 -14.13 -8.54 -11.50
CA ILE A 2 -13.89 -8.56 -10.05
C ILE A 2 -12.46 -8.07 -9.81
N GLU A 3 -12.29 -7.13 -8.88
CA GLU A 3 -10.98 -6.63 -8.47
C GLU A 3 -10.16 -7.77 -7.81
N PRO A 4 -8.97 -8.11 -8.32
CA PRO A 4 -8.09 -9.07 -7.66
C PRO A 4 -7.62 -8.49 -6.33
N LYS A 5 -7.61 -9.34 -5.30
CA LYS A 5 -7.13 -9.00 -3.96
C LYS A 5 -5.93 -9.85 -3.63
N LEU A 6 -4.98 -9.27 -2.90
CA LEU A 6 -3.90 -10.05 -2.34
C LEU A 6 -4.45 -10.92 -1.22
N ASP A 7 -4.28 -12.23 -1.35
CA ASP A 7 -4.75 -13.18 -0.35
C ASP A 7 -3.75 -13.22 0.83
N PRO A 8 -4.16 -12.86 2.06
CA PRO A 8 -3.28 -12.95 3.21
C PRO A 8 -2.88 -14.40 3.56
N GLU A 9 -3.65 -15.40 3.12
CA GLU A 9 -3.36 -16.81 3.42
C GLU A 9 -2.15 -17.33 2.64
N VAL A 10 -1.76 -16.69 1.53
CA VAL A 10 -0.57 -17.07 0.75
C VAL A 10 0.74 -16.51 1.32
N ILE A 11 0.67 -15.72 2.40
CA ILE A 11 1.84 -15.14 3.06
C ILE A 11 2.31 -16.09 4.16
N HIS A 12 3.33 -16.88 3.84
CA HIS A 12 3.88 -17.87 4.78
C HIS A 12 5.16 -17.40 5.46
N THR A 13 5.85 -16.41 4.88
CA THR A 13 7.13 -15.93 5.37
C THR A 13 7.22 -14.41 5.34
N GLN A 14 8.21 -13.87 6.07
CA GLN A 14 8.53 -12.46 6.00
C GLN A 14 8.98 -12.03 4.61
N VAL A 15 9.58 -12.93 3.81
CA VAL A 15 10.00 -12.65 2.43
C VAL A 15 8.77 -12.47 1.52
N ASP A 16 7.74 -13.29 1.69
CA ASP A 16 6.45 -13.14 1.01
C ASP A 16 5.80 -11.81 1.34
N LEU A 17 5.76 -11.47 2.63
CA LEU A 17 5.22 -10.21 3.13
C LEU A 17 5.96 -9.01 2.55
N LEU A 18 7.29 -9.03 2.55
CA LEU A 18 8.10 -7.93 2.01
C LEU A 18 7.91 -7.77 0.50
N ALA A 19 7.80 -8.86 -0.26
CA ALA A 19 7.50 -8.79 -1.69
C ALA A 19 6.13 -8.16 -1.95
N ALA A 20 5.11 -8.54 -1.19
CA ALA A 20 3.79 -7.92 -1.22
C ALA A 20 3.84 -6.43 -0.86
N ALA A 21 4.52 -6.07 0.23
CA ALA A 21 4.62 -4.70 0.69
C ALA A 21 5.32 -3.78 -0.32
N ILE A 22 6.42 -4.24 -0.94
CA ILE A 22 7.13 -3.51 -2.01
C ILE A 22 6.20 -3.24 -3.20
N HIS A 23 5.37 -4.21 -3.57
CA HIS A 23 4.42 -4.05 -4.66
C HIS A 23 3.34 -3.02 -4.33
N ILE A 24 2.76 -3.12 -3.13
CA ILE A 24 1.77 -2.15 -2.63
C ILE A 24 2.38 -0.75 -2.57
N ASP A 25 3.57 -0.59 -1.99
CA ASP A 25 4.23 0.70 -1.84
C ASP A 25 4.55 1.35 -3.19
N ARG A 26 4.99 0.58 -4.18
CA ARG A 26 5.20 1.08 -5.56
C ARG A 26 3.91 1.62 -6.16
N TYR A 27 2.83 0.85 -6.09
CA TYR A 27 1.54 1.30 -6.61
C TYR A 27 1.06 2.58 -5.90
N VAL A 28 1.22 2.63 -4.58
CA VAL A 28 0.83 3.79 -3.77
C VAL A 28 1.64 5.03 -4.17
N ILE A 29 2.96 4.91 -4.37
CA ILE A 29 3.82 6.01 -4.84
C ILE A 29 3.39 6.46 -6.24
N ASP A 30 3.24 5.53 -7.19
CA ASP A 30 2.86 5.87 -8.57
C ASP A 30 1.49 6.57 -8.63
N ALA A 31 0.58 6.23 -7.72
CA ALA A 31 -0.72 6.88 -7.58
C ALA A 31 -0.63 8.25 -6.90
N MET A 32 0.26 8.42 -5.92
CA MET A 32 0.52 9.70 -5.24
C MET A 32 1.19 10.70 -6.19
N ASP A 33 2.22 10.29 -6.95
CA ASP A 33 2.94 11.13 -7.92
C ASP A 33 1.98 11.80 -8.91
N ARG A 34 0.89 11.12 -9.28
CA ARG A 34 -0.13 11.62 -10.22
C ARG A 34 -1.18 12.53 -9.60
N LEU A 35 -1.11 12.74 -8.29
CA LEU A 35 -1.99 13.61 -7.51
C LEU A 35 -1.23 14.76 -6.86
N GLU A 36 0.11 14.80 -6.97
CA GLU A 36 0.93 15.84 -6.34
C GLU A 36 0.66 17.24 -6.90
N GLU A 37 0.26 17.34 -8.18
CA GLU A 37 -0.07 18.62 -8.80
C GLU A 37 -1.38 19.22 -8.24
N GLU A 38 -2.32 18.37 -7.84
CA GLU A 38 -3.64 18.77 -7.34
C GLU A 38 -3.72 18.85 -5.80
N PHE A 39 -2.85 18.14 -5.08
CA PHE A 39 -2.89 18.04 -3.61
C PHE A 39 -1.48 18.13 -3.00
N ALA A 40 -1.11 19.32 -2.53
CA ALA A 40 0.24 19.58 -2.01
C ALA A 40 0.61 18.72 -0.78
N GLU A 41 -0.39 18.31 0.01
CA GLU A 41 -0.23 17.43 1.18
C GLU A 41 0.27 16.03 0.79
N ILE A 42 0.06 15.62 -0.46
CA ILE A 42 0.49 14.31 -0.97
C ILE A 42 2.01 14.26 -1.14
N HIS A 43 2.68 15.36 -1.46
CA HIS A 43 4.12 15.35 -1.72
C HIS A 43 4.94 14.85 -0.51
N SER A 44 4.60 15.30 0.70
CA SER A 44 5.23 14.81 1.93
C SER A 44 4.99 13.30 2.13
N LEU A 45 3.80 12.83 1.76
CA LEU A 45 3.40 11.44 1.89
C LEU A 45 4.12 10.53 0.90
N THR A 46 4.32 10.99 -0.34
CA THR A 46 5.15 10.32 -1.35
C THR A 46 6.56 10.09 -0.81
N MET A 47 7.18 11.12 -0.24
CA MET A 47 8.53 11.02 0.30
C MET A 47 8.65 10.03 1.47
N GLN A 48 7.66 9.99 2.35
CA GLN A 48 7.60 9.00 3.44
C GLN A 48 7.45 7.58 2.90
N THR A 49 6.54 7.39 1.95
CA THR A 49 6.28 6.10 1.30
C THR A 49 7.51 5.62 0.52
N PHE A 50 8.24 6.51 -0.14
CA PHE A 50 9.48 6.19 -0.83
C PHE A 50 10.60 5.70 0.13
N LYS A 51 10.72 6.34 1.30
CA LYS A 51 11.66 5.87 2.34
C LYS A 51 11.29 4.48 2.84
N GLN A 52 9.99 4.20 2.98
CA GLN A 52 9.52 2.87 3.36
C GLN A 52 9.80 1.82 2.28
N LEU A 53 9.49 2.12 1.03
CA LEU A 53 9.81 1.25 -0.10
C LEU A 53 11.31 0.90 -0.13
N SER A 54 12.16 1.89 0.13
CA SER A 54 13.62 1.71 0.16
C SER A 54 14.06 0.78 1.29
N ARG A 55 13.49 0.93 2.50
CA ARG A 55 13.71 0.03 3.64
C ARG A 55 13.26 -1.39 3.33
N ASN A 56 12.04 -1.55 2.84
CA ASN A 56 11.47 -2.87 2.51
C ASN A 56 12.30 -3.60 1.44
N LYS A 57 12.80 -2.88 0.42
CA LYS A 57 13.70 -3.45 -0.60
C LYS A 57 15.03 -3.90 -0.02
N HIS A 58 15.61 -3.10 0.88
CA HIS A 58 16.86 -3.45 1.55
C HIS A 58 16.69 -4.71 2.40
N ASP A 59 15.66 -4.76 3.25
CA ASP A 59 15.36 -5.91 4.10
C ASP A 59 15.08 -7.18 3.30
N LEU A 60 14.37 -7.07 2.17
CA LEU A 60 14.15 -8.20 1.27
C LEU A 60 15.47 -8.69 0.67
N ASN A 61 16.30 -7.79 0.15
CA ASN A 61 17.58 -8.16 -0.45
C ASN A 61 18.52 -8.83 0.56
N ASP A 62 18.57 -8.32 1.79
CA ASP A 62 19.37 -8.89 2.86
C ASP A 62 18.89 -10.30 3.23
N LYS A 63 17.57 -10.55 3.25
CA LYS A 63 17.01 -11.89 3.49
C LYS A 63 17.27 -12.86 2.35
N VAL A 64 17.11 -12.42 1.11
CA VAL A 64 17.39 -13.24 -0.08
C VAL A 64 18.86 -13.62 -0.13
N THR A 65 19.77 -12.68 0.17
CA THR A 65 21.21 -12.94 0.12
C THR A 65 21.72 -13.77 1.30
N SER A 66 21.24 -13.51 2.52
CA SER A 66 21.68 -14.22 3.73
C SER A 66 21.09 -15.63 3.86
N SER A 67 19.81 -15.80 3.51
CA SER A 67 19.04 -17.01 3.82
C SER A 67 18.63 -17.79 2.57
N LYS A 68 18.87 -17.26 1.37
CA LYS A 68 18.46 -17.84 0.07
C LYS A 68 16.96 -18.14 -0.03
N VAL A 69 16.15 -17.47 0.80
CA VAL A 69 14.68 -17.56 0.77
C VAL A 69 14.18 -16.57 -0.27
N VAL A 70 13.31 -17.02 -1.16
CA VAL A 70 12.67 -16.20 -2.20
C VAL A 70 11.16 -16.20 -2.02
N PRO A 71 10.44 -15.18 -2.53
CA PRO A 71 8.99 -15.16 -2.45
C PRO A 71 8.37 -16.37 -3.15
N GLY A 72 7.32 -16.92 -2.53
CA GLY A 72 6.54 -18.03 -3.06
C GLY A 72 5.85 -17.69 -4.38
N GLU A 73 5.55 -18.71 -5.18
CA GLU A 73 4.98 -18.52 -6.52
C GLU A 73 3.54 -17.99 -6.47
N ASP A 74 2.76 -18.40 -5.47
CA ASP A 74 1.39 -17.91 -5.27
C ASP A 74 1.35 -16.40 -5.00
N VAL A 75 2.35 -15.88 -4.27
CA VAL A 75 2.52 -14.44 -4.04
C VAL A 75 2.80 -13.74 -5.37
N LYS A 76 3.76 -14.22 -6.16
CA LYS A 76 4.09 -13.61 -7.46
C LYS A 76 2.87 -13.59 -8.39
N CYS A 77 2.17 -14.72 -8.52
CA CYS A 77 0.97 -14.85 -9.34
C CYS A 77 -0.14 -13.88 -8.90
N ASN A 78 -0.36 -13.68 -7.59
CA ASN A 78 -1.32 -12.69 -7.10
C ASN A 78 -0.89 -11.26 -7.42
N LEU A 79 0.39 -10.93 -7.23
CA LEU A 79 0.92 -9.59 -7.54
C LEU A 79 0.82 -9.26 -9.04
N GLU A 80 1.07 -10.23 -9.93
CA GLU A 80 0.91 -10.05 -11.38
C GLU A 80 -0.55 -9.73 -11.76
N LYS A 81 -1.53 -10.45 -11.20
CA LYS A 81 -2.96 -10.18 -11.43
C LYS A 81 -3.36 -8.79 -10.96
N ILE A 82 -2.87 -8.38 -9.79
CA ILE A 82 -3.14 -7.04 -9.22
C ILE A 82 -2.53 -5.96 -10.11
N THR A 83 -1.30 -6.15 -10.58
CA THR A 83 -0.62 -5.24 -11.51
C THR A 83 -1.47 -5.00 -12.76
N GLN A 84 -1.86 -6.08 -13.43
CA GLN A 84 -2.66 -6.01 -14.66
C GLN A 84 -4.01 -5.32 -14.45
N TYR A 85 -4.67 -5.59 -13.32
CA TYR A 85 -5.94 -4.93 -13.01
C TYR A 85 -5.77 -3.43 -12.74
N ASN A 86 -4.73 -3.04 -12.00
CA ASN A 86 -4.44 -1.64 -11.70
C ASN A 86 -4.16 -0.85 -12.99
N GLU A 87 -3.32 -1.38 -13.89
CA GLU A 87 -3.04 -0.79 -15.20
C GLU A 87 -4.31 -0.61 -16.06
N GLN A 88 -5.26 -1.55 -15.99
CA GLN A 88 -6.53 -1.44 -16.70
C GLN A 88 -7.42 -0.36 -16.12
N MET A 89 -7.54 -0.31 -14.80
CA MET A 89 -8.41 0.65 -14.13
C MET A 89 -7.89 2.08 -14.17
N GLU A 90 -6.58 2.27 -14.27
CA GLU A 90 -5.98 3.60 -14.47
C GLU A 90 -6.49 4.30 -15.73
N LYS A 91 -6.90 3.55 -16.76
CA LYS A 91 -7.45 4.10 -18.01
C LYS A 91 -8.88 4.61 -17.86
N VAL A 92 -9.51 4.39 -16.70
CA VAL A 92 -10.96 4.61 -16.48
C VAL A 92 -11.24 5.70 -15.43
N ALA A 93 -10.26 6.10 -14.62
CA ALA A 93 -10.44 7.13 -13.58
C ALA A 93 -10.40 8.55 -14.18
N ASN A 94 -11.52 9.28 -14.09
CA ASN A 94 -11.77 10.48 -14.90
C ASN A 94 -11.55 11.80 -14.15
N SER A 95 -11.32 11.78 -12.83
CA SER A 95 -11.03 12.98 -12.04
C SER A 95 -9.96 12.77 -10.95
N PRO A 96 -9.24 13.83 -10.54
CA PRO A 96 -8.29 13.78 -9.41
C PRO A 96 -8.94 13.27 -8.11
N LYS A 97 -10.18 13.69 -7.84
CA LYS A 97 -10.94 13.24 -6.65
C LYS A 97 -11.22 11.74 -6.65
N GLU A 98 -11.66 11.18 -7.79
CA GLU A 98 -11.88 9.74 -7.92
C GLU A 98 -10.57 8.95 -7.74
N ARG A 99 -9.45 9.50 -8.24
CA ARG A 99 -8.11 8.93 -8.04
C ARG A 99 -7.69 8.97 -6.57
N LEU A 100 -7.92 10.07 -5.87
CA LEU A 100 -7.64 10.19 -4.44
C LEU A 100 -8.50 9.24 -3.60
N GLN A 101 -9.80 9.12 -3.91
CA GLN A 101 -10.70 8.15 -3.27
C GLN A 101 -10.22 6.70 -3.50
N ARG A 102 -9.78 6.38 -4.72
CA ARG A 102 -9.22 5.07 -5.04
C ARG A 102 -7.94 4.82 -4.23
N LEU A 103 -7.04 5.81 -4.13
CA LEU A 103 -5.83 5.71 -3.34
C LEU A 103 -6.14 5.44 -1.86
N CYS A 104 -7.09 6.16 -1.27
CA CYS A 104 -7.60 5.87 0.08
C CYS A 104 -8.08 4.41 0.22
N ALA A 105 -8.92 3.95 -0.72
CA ALA A 105 -9.44 2.58 -0.70
C ALA A 105 -8.31 1.54 -0.87
N CYS A 106 -7.23 1.86 -1.57
CA CYS A 106 -6.05 0.99 -1.65
C CYS A 106 -5.30 0.93 -0.32
N CYS A 107 -5.14 2.06 0.37
CA CYS A 107 -4.51 2.09 1.71
C CYS A 107 -5.37 1.40 2.78
N ASP A 108 -6.69 1.57 2.77
CA ASP A 108 -7.60 0.83 3.67
C ASP A 108 -7.49 -0.69 3.46
N ARG A 109 -7.37 -1.13 2.21
CA ARG A 109 -7.19 -2.55 1.88
C ARG A 109 -5.83 -3.08 2.30
N SER A 110 -4.75 -2.32 2.12
CA SER A 110 -3.43 -2.77 2.58
C SER A 110 -3.37 -2.86 4.10
N PHE A 111 -3.98 -1.91 4.82
CA PHE A 111 -4.14 -1.99 6.27
C PHE A 111 -4.89 -3.26 6.69
N ALA A 112 -6.03 -3.55 6.07
CA ALA A 112 -6.80 -4.77 6.36
C ALA A 112 -6.01 -6.05 6.04
N PHE A 113 -5.25 -6.06 4.93
CA PHE A 113 -4.38 -7.16 4.54
C PHE A 113 -3.30 -7.44 5.59
N TYR A 114 -2.54 -6.42 6.01
CA TYR A 114 -1.54 -6.58 7.07
C TYR A 114 -2.19 -7.00 8.40
N GLY A 115 -3.35 -6.44 8.73
CA GLY A 115 -4.15 -6.82 9.90
C GLY A 115 -4.56 -8.29 9.90
N ASN A 116 -4.84 -8.87 8.75
CA ASN A 116 -5.14 -10.30 8.63
C ASN A 116 -3.90 -11.17 8.87
N ILE A 117 -2.75 -10.77 8.32
CA ILE A 117 -1.47 -11.49 8.52
C ILE A 117 -1.08 -11.51 10.00
N ILE A 118 -1.22 -10.37 10.70
CA ILE A 118 -0.94 -10.27 12.14
C ILE A 118 -1.77 -11.30 12.94
N LYS A 119 -3.00 -11.57 12.51
CA LYS A 119 -3.91 -12.51 13.18
C LYS A 119 -3.68 -13.97 12.80
N SER A 120 -3.18 -14.24 11.58
CA SER A 120 -3.10 -15.59 11.04
C SER A 120 -1.71 -16.23 11.14
N THR A 121 -0.64 -15.44 11.26
CA THR A 121 0.73 -15.97 11.32
C THR A 121 1.20 -16.29 12.72
N ASP A 122 1.81 -17.46 12.88
CA ASP A 122 2.54 -17.85 14.10
C ASP A 122 4.02 -17.38 14.07
N ASP A 123 4.53 -16.95 12.91
CA ASP A 123 5.90 -16.45 12.79
C ASP A 123 6.03 -15.02 13.33
N GLU A 124 6.75 -14.88 14.44
CA GLU A 124 6.85 -13.61 15.16
C GLU A 124 7.56 -12.53 14.35
N ALA A 125 8.54 -12.90 13.51
CA ALA A 125 9.23 -11.96 12.64
C ALA A 125 8.29 -11.40 11.56
N THR A 126 7.46 -12.24 10.95
CA THR A 126 6.43 -11.85 10.00
C THR A 126 5.36 -11.00 10.67
N LYS A 127 4.94 -11.36 11.88
CA LYS A 127 3.96 -10.60 12.67
C LYS A 127 4.45 -9.18 12.97
N LEU A 128 5.68 -9.03 13.47
CA LEU A 128 6.28 -7.73 13.78
C LEU A 128 6.43 -6.86 12.53
N ALA A 129 6.87 -7.45 11.41
CA ALA A 129 6.94 -6.74 10.14
C ALA A 129 5.55 -6.28 9.67
N ALA A 130 4.53 -7.14 9.77
CA ALA A 130 3.16 -6.79 9.40
C ALA A 130 2.58 -5.68 10.29
N GLN A 131 2.90 -5.64 11.59
CA GLN A 131 2.52 -4.55 12.49
C GLN A 131 3.11 -3.20 12.07
N GLY A 132 4.40 -3.17 11.71
CA GLY A 132 5.04 -1.96 11.19
C GLY A 132 4.34 -1.46 9.93
N LEU A 133 4.14 -2.36 8.96
CA LEU A 133 3.46 -2.05 7.70
C LEU A 133 2.00 -1.59 7.90
N ALA A 134 1.28 -2.17 8.86
CA ALA A 134 -0.07 -1.75 9.21
C ALA A 134 -0.10 -0.34 9.82
N SER A 135 0.86 -0.01 10.68
CA SER A 135 1.00 1.34 11.25
C SER A 135 1.26 2.36 10.14
N ASP A 136 2.19 2.07 9.24
CA ASP A 136 2.50 2.97 8.13
C ASP A 136 1.29 3.15 7.19
N ALA A 137 0.50 2.09 6.96
CA ALA A 137 -0.73 2.18 6.18
C ALA A 137 -1.79 3.08 6.86
N LEU A 138 -1.93 3.01 8.19
CA LEU A 138 -2.80 3.89 8.97
C LEU A 138 -2.39 5.35 8.86
N ASP A 139 -1.10 5.66 8.96
CA ASP A 139 -0.58 7.03 8.82
C ASP A 139 -0.94 7.60 7.45
N ARG A 140 -0.76 6.81 6.37
CA ARG A 140 -1.18 7.18 5.01
C ARG A 140 -2.69 7.45 4.93
N ILE A 141 -3.52 6.57 5.50
CA ILE A 141 -4.97 6.74 5.51
C ILE A 141 -5.35 8.06 6.18
N GLY A 142 -4.73 8.40 7.31
CA GLY A 142 -4.99 9.65 8.03
C GLY A 142 -4.75 10.88 7.15
N ILE A 143 -3.58 10.95 6.51
CA ILE A 143 -3.19 12.07 5.64
C ILE A 143 -4.09 12.16 4.40
N LEU A 144 -4.38 11.03 3.74
CA LEU A 144 -5.21 11.03 2.54
C LEU A 144 -6.67 11.41 2.85
N ARG A 145 -7.20 11.00 4.00
CA ARG A 145 -8.53 11.43 4.45
C ARG A 145 -8.57 12.92 4.78
N GLN A 146 -7.49 13.49 5.30
CA GLN A 146 -7.39 14.94 5.49
C GLN A 146 -7.42 15.68 4.14
N ALA A 147 -6.67 15.20 3.14
CA ALA A 147 -6.69 15.76 1.78
C ALA A 147 -8.10 15.68 1.14
N LEU A 148 -8.85 14.58 1.36
CA LEU A 148 -10.25 14.48 0.95
C LEU A 148 -11.17 15.46 1.69
N GLY A 149 -10.87 15.76 2.95
CA GLY A 149 -11.65 16.64 3.84
C GLY A 149 -11.46 18.13 3.56
N ASN A 150 -10.28 18.56 3.09
CA ASN A 150 -10.01 19.95 2.70
C ASN A 150 -10.82 20.41 1.47
N GLU A 151 -11.44 19.49 0.72
CA GLU A 151 -12.41 19.82 -0.34
C GLU A 151 -13.88 19.85 0.15
N CYS A 152 -14.18 19.36 1.36
CA CYS A 152 -15.49 19.54 1.95
C CYS A 152 -15.45 20.90 2.66
N GLY A 153 -15.92 21.95 1.99
CA GLY A 153 -15.90 23.34 2.48
C GLY A 153 -16.64 23.54 3.81
N CYS A 154 -16.05 23.04 4.89
CA CYS A 154 -16.52 23.09 6.26
C CYS A 154 -15.75 24.15 7.07
N ASP A 155 -15.22 25.18 6.40
CA ASP A 155 -14.62 26.37 7.02
C ASP A 155 -15.50 27.61 6.86
N ASN A 156 -16.83 27.45 6.78
CA ASN A 156 -17.78 28.57 6.83
C ASN A 156 -18.90 28.34 7.85
N LEU A 157 -18.53 28.24 9.12
CA LEU A 157 -19.32 28.70 10.26
C LEU A 157 -18.26 29.28 11.21
N ASP A 158 -17.97 30.58 11.12
CA ASP A 158 -18.70 31.56 11.92
C ASP A 158 -18.85 32.90 11.19
N SER A 159 -20.10 33.33 11.02
CA SER A 159 -20.53 34.73 10.86
C SER A 159 -21.34 35.13 12.08
#